data_AF-A0A1Q6WJT3-F1
#
_entry.id   AF-A0A1Q6WJT3-F1
#
_cell.length_a   1.000
_cell.length_b   1.000
_cell.length_c   1.000
_cell.angle_alpha   90.00
_cell.angle_beta   90.00
_cell.angle_gamma   90.00
#
_symmetry.space_group_name_H-M   'P 1'
#
loop_
_entity.id
_entity.type
_entity.pdbx_description
1 polymer ?
#
loop_
_entity_poly.entity_id
_entity_poly.type
_entity_poly.pdbx_seq_one_letter_code
_entity_poly.pdbx_strand_id
1 'polypeptide(L)'
;MTLVQLVGLILLFNAMTFGNGPVMIPLLRESLVSGRGVLTTDELLYAFTVARITPGPANSYVASIGYMLFGLPGAALCAIAVVAPGVLMLPLQYGYGLLRSARAVSGFTRGLIGASVGLIFAASVEMARASLTTPGAWIVFAVAIVAATVLRWNNLLVLLVPSAIGLALSAFL
;
A
#
# COMPACT_ATOMS: atom_id res chain seq x y z
N MET A 1 -12.81 21.57 9.97
CA MET A 1 -11.61 20.77 10.34
C MET A 1 -10.40 21.70 10.40
N THR A 2 -9.42 21.47 11.28
CA THR A 2 -8.19 22.29 11.33
C THR A 2 -7.05 21.62 10.56
N LEU A 3 -6.05 22.40 10.12
CA LEU A 3 -4.87 21.92 9.39
C LEU A 3 -4.07 20.89 10.20
N VAL A 4 -3.91 21.13 11.50
CA VAL A 4 -3.24 20.21 12.44
C VAL A 4 -3.99 18.87 12.52
N GLN A 5 -5.33 18.90 12.54
CA GLN A 5 -6.13 17.68 12.57
C GLN A 5 -5.98 16.87 11.27
N LEU A 6 -5.95 17.54 10.11
CA LEU A 6 -5.72 16.87 8.83
C LEU A 6 -4.36 16.18 8.80
N VAL A 7 -3.30 16.92 9.14
CA VAL A 7 -1.92 16.42 9.16
C VAL A 7 -1.77 15.25 10.15
N GLY A 8 -2.38 15.36 11.34
CA GLY A 8 -2.37 14.28 12.34
C GLY A 8 -3.07 13.01 11.86
N LEU A 9 -4.22 13.14 11.19
CA LEU A 9 -4.93 11.99 10.60
C LEU A 9 -4.10 11.33 9.50
N ILE A 10 -3.48 12.12 8.62
CA ILE A 10 -2.64 11.61 7.54
C ILE A 10 -1.41 10.89 8.11
N LEU A 11 -0.75 11.46 9.12
CA LEU A 11 0.38 10.83 9.79
C LEU A 11 0.00 9.47 10.39
N LEU A 12 -1.14 9.41 11.08
CA LEU A 12 -1.62 8.19 11.70
C LEU A 12 -1.95 7.11 10.67
N PHE A 13 -2.75 7.45 9.64
CA PHE A 13 -3.12 6.47 8.62
C PHE A 13 -1.91 5.99 7.82
N ASN A 14 -1.01 6.90 7.46
CA ASN A 14 0.22 6.55 6.77
C ASN A 14 1.15 5.66 7.61
N ALA A 15 1.15 5.81 8.94
CA ALA A 15 1.90 4.92 9.84
C ALA A 15 1.24 3.54 10.00
N MET A 16 -0.08 3.42 9.78
CA MET A 16 -0.84 2.18 9.98
C MET A 16 -1.04 1.36 8.70
N THR A 17 -1.04 2.00 7.53
CA THR A 17 -1.32 1.31 6.27
C THR A 17 -0.07 0.75 5.62
N PHE A 18 -0.05 -0.57 5.38
CA PHE A 18 0.93 -1.23 4.52
C PHE A 18 0.34 -1.35 3.09
N GLY A 19 1.07 -0.88 2.06
CA GLY A 19 0.58 -0.86 0.67
C GLY A 19 0.13 0.50 0.15
N ASN A 20 0.19 1.54 1.01
CA ASN A 20 0.16 3.01 0.81
C ASN A 20 -0.82 3.66 -0.18
N GLY A 21 -1.03 3.17 -1.40
CA GLY A 21 -1.87 3.85 -2.39
C GLY A 21 -3.37 3.70 -2.10
N PRO A 22 -4.01 2.58 -2.46
CA PRO A 22 -5.47 2.44 -2.36
C PRO A 22 -5.98 2.16 -0.95
N VAL A 23 -5.14 1.55 -0.09
CA VAL A 23 -5.53 1.06 1.25
C VAL A 23 -5.99 2.19 2.17
N MET A 24 -5.44 3.40 1.99
CA MET A 24 -5.79 4.56 2.81
C MET A 24 -7.06 5.28 2.33
N ILE A 25 -7.55 5.01 1.11
CA ILE A 25 -8.78 5.60 0.56
C ILE A 25 -10.01 5.30 1.42
N PRO A 26 -10.32 4.05 1.81
CA PRO A 26 -11.48 3.77 2.65
C PRO A 26 -11.40 4.48 4.02
N LEU A 27 -10.22 4.55 4.64
CA LEU A 27 -10.01 5.24 5.92
C LEU A 27 -10.25 6.77 5.79
N LEU A 28 -9.78 7.36 4.70
CA LEU A 28 -10.01 8.77 4.39
C LEU A 28 -11.46 9.04 4.00
N ARG A 29 -12.13 8.13 3.28
CA ARG A 29 -13.56 8.25 2.98
C ARG A 29 -14.39 8.21 4.27
N GLU A 30 -14.10 7.30 5.17
CA GLU A 30 -14.77 7.23 6.47
C GLU A 30 -14.53 8.51 7.28
N SER A 31 -13.30 9.00 7.35
CA SER A 31 -12.94 10.14 8.22
C SER A 31 -13.29 11.51 7.63
N LEU A 32 -13.07 11.72 6.34
CA LEU A 32 -13.19 13.01 5.67
C LEU A 32 -14.53 13.21 4.96
N VAL A 33 -15.13 12.14 4.45
CA VAL A 33 -16.44 12.20 3.78
C VAL A 33 -17.56 11.89 4.77
N SER A 34 -17.59 10.67 5.31
CA SER A 34 -18.74 10.21 6.11
C SER A 34 -18.74 10.79 7.53
N GLY A 35 -17.58 10.86 8.18
CA GLY A 35 -17.46 11.29 9.56
C GLY A 35 -17.50 12.81 9.75
N ARG A 36 -16.81 13.56 8.89
CA ARG A 36 -16.66 15.02 9.05
C ARG A 36 -17.31 15.85 7.93
N GLY A 37 -17.71 15.24 6.82
CA GLY A 37 -18.34 15.93 5.69
C GLY A 37 -17.50 17.05 5.06
N VAL A 38 -16.17 16.97 5.17
CA VAL A 38 -15.25 18.02 4.69
C VAL A 38 -14.97 17.89 3.18
N LEU A 39 -15.18 16.69 2.64
CA LEU A 39 -15.05 16.37 1.23
C LEU A 39 -16.23 15.51 0.81
N THR A 40 -16.58 15.59 -0.46
CA THR A 40 -17.44 14.61 -1.13
C THR A 40 -16.64 13.40 -1.59
N THR A 41 -17.34 12.30 -1.90
CA THR A 41 -16.67 11.11 -2.46
C THR A 41 -16.01 11.45 -3.81
N ASP A 42 -16.64 12.31 -4.62
CA ASP A 42 -16.12 12.71 -5.92
C ASP A 42 -14.85 13.57 -5.81
N GLU A 43 -14.80 14.49 -4.84
CA GLU A 43 -13.59 15.27 -4.56
C GLU A 43 -12.42 14.40 -4.09
N LEU A 44 -12.69 13.39 -3.27
CA LEU A 44 -11.69 12.41 -2.85
C LEU A 44 -11.16 11.61 -4.04
N LEU A 45 -12.05 11.15 -4.93
CA LEU A 45 -11.67 10.43 -6.15
C LEU A 45 -10.93 11.33 -7.14
N TYR A 46 -11.30 12.61 -7.23
CA TYR A 46 -10.62 13.58 -8.05
C TYR A 46 -9.19 13.80 -7.56
N ALA A 47 -8.99 14.02 -6.26
CA ALA A 47 -7.67 14.13 -5.65
C ALA A 47 -6.82 12.88 -5.89
N PHE A 48 -7.42 11.69 -5.75
CA PHE A 48 -6.77 10.42 -6.09
C PHE A 48 -6.32 10.37 -7.55
N THR A 49 -7.20 10.75 -8.47
CA THR A 49 -6.94 10.72 -9.92
C THR A 49 -5.82 11.68 -10.31
N VAL A 50 -5.81 12.91 -9.78
CA VAL A 50 -4.75 13.90 -10.03
C VAL A 50 -3.38 13.35 -9.60
N ALA A 51 -3.31 12.68 -8.46
CA ALA A 51 -2.07 12.08 -7.98
C ALA A 51 -1.61 10.87 -8.80
N ARG A 52 -2.51 10.20 -9.54
CA ARG A 52 -2.14 9.10 -10.45
C ARG A 52 -1.56 9.60 -11.77
N ILE A 53 -1.94 10.81 -12.18
CA ILE A 53 -1.40 11.47 -13.38
C ILE A 53 -0.03 12.09 -13.08
N THR A 54 0.15 12.58 -11.85
CA THR A 54 1.41 13.18 -11.42
C THR A 54 2.41 12.08 -11.03
N PRO A 55 3.67 12.12 -11.50
CA PRO A 55 4.67 11.17 -11.04
C PRO A 55 4.94 11.37 -9.54
N GLY A 56 4.89 10.29 -8.75
CA GLY A 56 5.12 10.37 -7.32
C GLY A 56 4.68 9.12 -6.55
N PRO A 57 4.84 9.14 -5.21
CA PRO A 57 4.30 8.12 -4.33
C PRO A 57 2.82 7.86 -4.57
N ALA A 58 2.40 6.59 -4.47
CA ALA A 58 1.00 6.21 -4.69
C ALA A 58 0.00 6.90 -3.73
N ASN A 59 0.49 7.42 -2.59
CA ASN A 59 -0.26 8.17 -1.60
C ASN A 59 -0.16 9.70 -1.76
N SER A 60 0.42 10.25 -2.84
CA SER A 60 0.55 11.71 -3.02
C SER A 60 -0.78 12.48 -3.09
N TYR A 61 -1.92 11.80 -3.26
CA TYR A 61 -3.24 12.42 -3.29
C TYR A 61 -3.64 13.12 -1.99
N VAL A 62 -3.03 12.78 -0.85
CA VAL A 62 -3.24 13.53 0.40
C VAL A 62 -2.67 14.96 0.33
N ALA A 63 -1.67 15.21 -0.52
CA ALA A 63 -1.21 16.58 -0.79
C ALA A 63 -2.26 17.37 -1.59
N SER A 64 -2.92 16.73 -2.57
CA SER A 64 -4.04 17.32 -3.30
C SER A 64 -5.23 17.61 -2.36
N ILE A 65 -5.55 16.69 -1.44
CA ILE A 65 -6.56 16.93 -0.38
C ILE A 65 -6.16 18.13 0.49
N GLY A 66 -4.89 18.21 0.90
CA GLY A 66 -4.36 19.35 1.65
C GLY A 66 -4.50 20.67 0.90
N TYR A 67 -4.28 20.65 -0.42
CA TYR A 67 -4.47 21.82 -1.28
C TYR A 67 -5.94 22.24 -1.35
N MET A 68 -6.86 21.29 -1.54
CA MET A 68 -8.30 21.58 -1.63
C MET A 68 -8.86 22.19 -0.34
N LEU A 69 -8.37 21.75 0.82
CA LEU A 69 -8.89 22.18 2.13
C LEU A 69 -8.20 23.44 2.69
N PHE A 70 -6.89 23.61 2.46
CA PHE A 70 -6.10 24.68 3.10
C PHE A 70 -5.11 25.36 2.14
N GLY A 71 -5.22 25.14 0.83
CA GLY A 71 -4.35 25.72 -0.18
C GLY A 71 -2.89 25.22 -0.09
N LEU A 72 -1.96 26.05 -0.56
CA LEU A 72 -0.53 25.73 -0.61
C LEU A 72 0.07 25.24 0.72
N PRO A 73 -0.19 25.86 1.90
CA PRO A 73 0.36 25.37 3.16
C PRO A 73 -0.21 24.00 3.56
N GLY A 74 -1.47 23.72 3.21
CA GLY A 74 -2.06 22.39 3.38
C GLY A 74 -1.36 21.33 2.55
N ALA A 75 -1.12 21.62 1.27
CA ALA A 75 -0.43 20.72 0.36
C ALA A 75 0.98 20.36 0.86
N ALA A 76 1.76 21.38 1.26
CA ALA A 76 3.14 21.21 1.72
C ALA A 76 3.22 20.35 2.99
N LEU A 77 2.38 20.65 3.99
CA LEU A 77 2.39 19.89 5.25
C LEU A 77 1.88 18.46 5.08
N CYS A 78 0.87 18.24 4.24
CA CYS A 78 0.38 16.89 3.93
C CYS A 78 1.43 16.08 3.16
N ALA A 79 2.19 16.71 2.25
CA ALA A 79 3.31 16.05 1.57
C ALA A 79 4.43 15.67 2.55
N ILE A 80 4.76 16.53 3.52
CA ILE A 80 5.74 16.22 4.58
C ILE A 80 5.22 15.07 5.45
N ALA A 81 3.93 15.07 5.81
CA ALA A 81 3.30 14.00 6.58
C ALA A 81 3.37 12.64 5.90
N VAL A 82 3.38 12.60 4.57
CA VAL A 82 3.56 11.37 3.79
C VAL A 82 4.96 10.78 3.96
N VAL A 83 5.98 11.63 4.05
CA VAL A 83 7.40 11.19 4.12
C VAL A 83 7.89 11.02 5.56
N ALA A 84 7.28 11.73 6.51
CA ALA A 84 7.69 11.78 7.91
C ALA A 84 7.85 10.40 8.58
N PRO A 85 6.90 9.45 8.52
CA PRO A 85 7.07 8.14 9.17
C PRO A 85 8.28 7.36 8.66
N GLY A 86 8.57 7.44 7.36
CA GLY A 86 9.74 6.79 6.76
C GLY A 86 11.06 7.41 7.23
N VAL A 87 11.13 8.74 7.32
CA VAL A 87 12.31 9.45 7.82
C VAL A 87 12.53 9.20 9.32
N LEU A 88 11.46 9.14 10.10
CA LEU A 88 11.51 8.83 11.54
C LEU A 88 12.04 7.42 11.83
N MET A 89 11.96 6.50 10.86
CA MET A 89 12.54 5.15 11.00
C MET A 89 14.07 5.12 10.88
N LEU A 90 14.70 6.10 10.22
CA LEU A 90 16.16 6.14 10.04
C LEU A 90 16.96 6.14 11.36
N PRO A 91 16.69 7.00 12.36
CA PRO A 91 17.39 6.94 13.64
C PRO A 91 17.09 5.65 14.42
N LEU A 92 15.87 5.10 14.27
CA LEU A 92 15.49 3.84 14.89
C LEU A 92 16.33 2.67 14.35
N GLN A 93 16.61 2.66 13.05
CA GLN A 93 17.49 1.69 12.42
C GLN A 93 18.93 1.78 12.94
N TYR A 94 19.44 2.99 13.16
CA TYR A 94 20.76 3.19 13.77
C TYR A 94 20.81 2.64 15.21
N GLY A 95 19.78 2.94 16.01
CA GLY A 95 19.62 2.40 17.37
C GLY A 95 19.52 0.87 17.38
N TYR A 96 18.78 0.28 16.43
CA TYR A 96 18.71 -1.17 16.27
C TYR A 96 20.09 -1.79 16.02
N GLY A 97 20.96 -1.14 15.23
CA GLY A 97 22.32 -1.59 14.97
C GLY A 97 23.15 -1.78 16.24
N LEU A 98 22.93 -0.95 17.26
CA LEU A 98 23.61 -0.99 18.55
C LEU A 98 23.03 -2.07 19.49
N LEU A 99 21.71 -2.28 19.45
CA LEU A 99 21.01 -3.23 20.32
C LEU A 99 20.83 -4.63 19.73
N ARG A 100 21.12 -4.85 18.44
CA ARG A 100 20.89 -6.14 17.75
C ARG A 100 21.67 -7.31 18.35
N SER A 101 22.75 -7.06 19.08
CA SER A 101 23.56 -8.08 19.75
C SER A 101 22.84 -8.70 20.95
N ALA A 102 21.84 -8.02 21.51
CA ALA A 102 21.00 -8.55 22.58
C ALA A 102 20.09 -9.67 22.04
N ARG A 103 20.15 -10.85 22.66
CA ARG A 103 19.32 -12.02 22.28
C ARG A 103 17.82 -11.70 22.27
N ALA A 104 17.35 -10.86 23.21
CA ALA A 104 15.95 -10.45 23.30
C ALA A 104 15.49 -9.66 22.05
N VAL A 105 16.31 -8.70 21.59
CA VAL A 105 16.00 -7.88 20.41
C VAL A 105 16.04 -8.71 19.14
N SER A 106 17.07 -9.54 18.96
CA SER A 106 17.16 -10.47 17.82
C SER A 106 16.03 -11.50 17.79
N GLY A 107 15.58 -11.99 18.95
CA GLY A 107 14.44 -12.90 19.08
C GLY A 107 13.14 -12.23 18.69
N PHE A 108 12.87 -11.03 19.23
CA PHE A 108 11.68 -10.24 18.89
C PHE A 108 11.61 -9.92 17.40
N THR A 109 12.71 -9.43 16.79
CA THR A 109 12.72 -9.11 15.36
C THR A 109 12.49 -10.33 14.49
N ARG A 110 13.04 -11.50 14.85
CA ARG A 110 12.75 -12.77 14.13
C ARG A 110 11.29 -13.18 14.27
N GLY A 111 10.71 -13.02 15.46
CA GLY A 111 9.27 -13.24 15.68
C GLY A 111 8.41 -12.32 14.82
N LEU A 112 8.76 -11.04 14.75
CA LEU A 112 8.07 -10.04 13.93
C LEU A 112 8.15 -10.38 12.44
N ILE A 113 9.33 -10.76 11.94
CA ILE A 113 9.50 -11.22 10.55
C ILE A 113 8.63 -12.45 10.27
N GLY A 114 8.64 -13.43 11.18
CA GLY A 114 7.79 -14.63 11.05
C GLY A 114 6.30 -14.30 11.01
N ALA A 115 5.84 -13.41 11.89
CA ALA A 115 4.46 -12.94 11.92
C ALA A 115 4.07 -12.23 10.61
N SER A 116 4.93 -11.35 10.10
CA SER A 116 4.72 -10.65 8.82
C SER A 116 4.63 -11.62 7.63
N VAL A 117 5.49 -12.65 7.58
CA VAL A 117 5.42 -13.70 6.56
C VAL A 117 4.08 -14.44 6.64
N GLY A 118 3.64 -14.79 7.86
CA GLY A 118 2.33 -15.42 8.08
C GLY A 118 1.16 -14.54 7.62
N LEU A 119 1.21 -13.24 7.89
CA LEU A 119 0.19 -12.28 7.47
C LEU A 119 0.13 -12.14 5.95
N ILE A 120 1.29 -12.01 5.29
CA ILE A 120 1.40 -11.96 3.82
C ILE A 120 0.86 -13.25 3.21
N PHE A 121 1.19 -14.40 3.80
CA PHE A 121 0.68 -15.69 3.34
C PHE A 121 -0.83 -15.79 3.48
N ALA A 122 -1.41 -15.37 4.61
CA ALA A 122 -2.86 -15.35 4.81
C ALA A 122 -3.57 -14.45 3.78
N ALA A 123 -3.08 -13.24 3.55
CA ALA A 123 -3.59 -12.34 2.52
C ALA A 123 -3.46 -12.95 1.11
N SER A 124 -2.35 -13.62 0.82
CA SER A 124 -2.13 -14.30 -0.47
C SER A 124 -3.13 -15.44 -0.68
N VAL A 125 -3.46 -16.19 0.36
CA VAL A 125 -4.46 -17.27 0.30
C VAL A 125 -5.86 -16.70 0.06
N GLU A 126 -6.21 -15.58 0.69
CA GLU A 126 -7.47 -14.91 0.47
C GLU A 126 -7.61 -14.42 -0.98
N MET A 127 -6.56 -13.77 -1.51
CA MET A 127 -6.52 -13.36 -2.92
C MET A 127 -6.61 -14.57 -3.86
N ALA A 128 -5.90 -15.66 -3.56
CA ALA A 128 -5.96 -16.88 -4.37
C ALA A 128 -7.37 -17.46 -4.41
N ARG A 129 -8.10 -17.49 -3.29
CA ARG A 129 -9.51 -17.96 -3.27
C ARG A 129 -10.43 -17.07 -4.09
N ALA A 130 -10.21 -15.76 -4.07
CA ALA A 130 -11.01 -14.81 -4.83
C ALA A 130 -10.73 -14.89 -6.35
N SER A 131 -9.49 -15.20 -6.75
CA SER A 131 -9.08 -15.22 -8.16
C SER A 131 -9.10 -16.60 -8.83
N LEU A 132 -8.93 -17.70 -8.09
CA LEU A 132 -8.83 -19.06 -8.63
C LEU A 132 -10.19 -19.77 -8.66
N THR A 133 -11.15 -19.19 -9.38
CA THR A 133 -12.52 -19.71 -9.49
C THR A 133 -12.69 -20.77 -10.58
N THR A 134 -11.82 -20.76 -11.60
CA THR A 134 -11.91 -21.64 -12.78
C THR A 134 -10.78 -22.67 -12.80
N PRO A 135 -10.98 -23.91 -13.30
CA PRO A 135 -9.91 -24.91 -13.43
C PRO A 135 -8.69 -24.41 -14.24
N GLY A 136 -8.92 -23.57 -15.25
CA GLY A 136 -7.84 -22.93 -16.02
C GLY A 136 -6.98 -21.97 -15.20
N ALA A 137 -7.56 -21.28 -14.21
CA ALA A 137 -6.82 -20.37 -13.33
C ALA A 137 -5.84 -21.14 -12.43
N TRP A 138 -6.23 -22.33 -11.97
CA TRP A 138 -5.35 -23.21 -11.19
C TRP A 138 -4.15 -23.70 -12.00
N ILE A 139 -4.33 -24.01 -13.29
CA ILE A 139 -3.23 -24.40 -14.19
C ILE A 139 -2.26 -23.23 -14.38
N VAL A 140 -2.78 -22.05 -14.68
CA VAL A 140 -1.96 -20.84 -14.85
C VAL A 140 -1.18 -20.50 -13.58
N PHE A 141 -1.82 -20.62 -12.41
CA PHE A 141 -1.19 -20.42 -11.11
C PHE A 141 -0.05 -21.42 -10.84
N ALA A 142 -0.28 -22.71 -11.10
CA ALA A 142 0.74 -23.74 -10.94
C ALA A 142 1.94 -23.51 -11.87
N VAL A 143 1.69 -23.18 -13.13
CA VAL A 143 2.76 -22.85 -14.10
C VAL A 143 3.53 -21.60 -13.68
N ALA A 144 2.84 -20.56 -13.21
CA ALA A 144 3.48 -19.32 -12.75
C ALA A 144 4.37 -19.56 -11.51
N ILE A 145 3.93 -20.37 -10.55
CA ILE A 145 4.74 -20.74 -9.38
C ILE A 145 5.99 -21.51 -9.79
N VAL A 146 5.87 -22.50 -10.68
CA VAL A 146 7.01 -23.29 -11.14
C VAL A 146 8.00 -22.42 -11.92
N ALA A 147 7.50 -21.53 -12.78
CA ALA A 147 8.33 -20.59 -13.52
C ALA A 147 9.07 -19.60 -12.59
N ALA A 148 8.42 -19.12 -11.53
CA ALA A 148 9.02 -18.23 -10.55
C ALA A 148 10.11 -18.93 -9.70
N THR A 149 9.82 -20.16 -9.23
CA THR A 149 10.64 -20.82 -8.21
C THR A 149 11.75 -21.69 -8.78
N VAL A 150 11.48 -22.42 -9.86
CA VAL A 150 12.42 -23.40 -10.44
C VAL A 150 13.24 -22.76 -11.57
N LEU A 151 12.60 -22.00 -12.46
CA LEU A 151 13.27 -21.42 -13.63
C LEU A 151 13.98 -20.09 -13.33
N ARG A 152 13.77 -19.50 -12.14
CA ARG A 152 14.28 -18.17 -11.73
C ARG A 152 14.07 -17.11 -12.81
N TRP A 153 12.98 -17.22 -13.56
CA TRP A 153 12.67 -16.26 -14.61
C TRP A 153 12.48 -14.88 -14.00
N ASN A 154 12.81 -13.85 -14.80
CA ASN A 154 12.59 -12.48 -14.38
C ASN A 154 11.12 -12.33 -13.94
N ASN A 155 10.91 -11.87 -12.70
CA ASN A 155 9.58 -11.74 -12.10
C ASN A 155 8.63 -10.92 -13.00
N LEU A 156 9.16 -10.03 -13.84
CA LEU A 156 8.39 -9.29 -14.85
C LEU A 156 7.74 -10.23 -15.90
N LEU A 157 8.45 -11.24 -16.38
CA LEU A 157 7.93 -12.20 -17.37
C LEU A 157 6.89 -13.14 -16.75
N VAL A 158 7.12 -13.54 -15.49
CA VAL A 158 6.18 -14.37 -14.74
C VAL A 158 4.90 -13.60 -14.40
N LEU A 159 4.93 -12.28 -14.35
CA LEU A 159 3.75 -11.44 -14.19
C LEU A 159 3.02 -11.20 -15.52
N LEU A 160 3.77 -10.86 -16.58
CA LEU A 160 3.20 -10.42 -17.86
C LEU A 160 2.56 -11.58 -18.65
N VAL A 161 3.22 -12.73 -18.73
CA VAL A 161 2.76 -13.84 -19.59
C VAL A 161 1.42 -14.42 -19.11
N PRO A 162 1.24 -14.76 -17.82
CA PRO A 162 -0.04 -15.22 -17.31
C PRO A 162 -1.15 -14.17 -17.42
N SER A 163 -0.83 -12.90 -17.18
CA SER A 163 -1.79 -11.80 -17.27
C SER A 163 -2.29 -11.60 -18.70
N ALA A 164 -1.41 -11.70 -19.69
CA ALA A 164 -1.77 -11.62 -21.11
C ALA A 164 -2.60 -12.82 -21.56
N ILE A 165 -2.26 -14.03 -21.11
CA ILE A 165 -3.04 -15.25 -21.40
C ILE A 165 -4.44 -15.16 -20.77
N GLY A 166 -4.53 -14.66 -19.53
CA GLY A 166 -5.80 -14.44 -18.84
C GLY A 166 -6.69 -13.43 -19.58
N LEU A 167 -6.12 -12.30 -20.02
CA LEU A 167 -6.84 -11.30 -20.81
C LEU A 167 -7.33 -11.86 -22.16
N ALA A 168 -6.48 -12.60 -22.86
CA ALA A 168 -6.86 -13.24 -24.12
C ALA A 168 -8.01 -14.23 -23.91
N LEU A 169 -7.96 -15.08 -22.89
CA LEU A 169 -9.04 -16.03 -22.58
C LEU A 169 -10.33 -15.33 -22.16
N SER A 170 -10.24 -14.20 -21.44
CA SER A 170 -11.43 -13.39 -21.07
C SER A 170 -12.05 -12.63 -22.23
N ALA A 171 -11.33 -12.42 -23.33
CA ALA A 171 -11.86 -11.77 -24.54
C ALA A 171 -12.66 -12.75 -25.43
N PHE A 172 -12.59 -14.05 -25.17
CA PHE A 172 -13.30 -15.11 -25.90
C PHE A 172 -14.48 -15.73 -25.13
N LEU A 173 -14.73 -15.29 -23.89
CA LEU A 173 -15.88 -15.64 -23.04
C LEU A 173 -16.83 -14.44 -22.93
#